data_AF-A0A1S8BLY9-F1
#
_entry.id   AF-A0A1S8BLY9-F1
#
_cell.length_a   1.000
_cell.length_b   1.000
_cell.length_c   1.000
_cell.angle_alpha   90.00
_cell.angle_beta   90.00
_cell.angle_gamma   90.00
#
_symmetry.space_group_name_H-M   'P 1'
#
loop_
_entity.id
_entity.type
_entity.pdbx_description
1 polymer ?
#
loop_
_entity_poly.entity_id
_entity_poly.type
_entity_poly.pdbx_seq_one_letter_code
_entity_poly.pdbx_strand_id
1 'polypeptide(L)'
;MHQNLRKLGHRPLHQLCIPGTRNAGISVLTQHPDSILAPMLQCQSQSVHGQLLDGSRYLDIRPVIGGGTLWTGHYNKATNLDSLWIGDRGQSLRGIVDDINRFTAVHKELIIVNLSHAINTDVGATNYRPLDQGEWNRVFEEFQRVNDRFVVYTAHEAASLTKQPLRHFIGPDRAAVLIVVEHAGAGISLGRYLHQGFFSSADIQLSSRRSDTDDCAAMARDQLLKLDTLESASDPTLFLLSWTLDPQLRNLTYSAGWEFLWTGSESTRAVGTLAYSANKDLFLEVLPHCHGRNIPNVVYVDYLEGSDYAALAMAVNDRCFPVTMPKL
;
A
#
# COMPACT_ATOMS: atom_id res chain seq x y z
N MET A 1 4.92 16.21 -2.60
CA MET A 1 3.84 16.75 -1.74
C MET A 1 4.20 18.08 -1.06
N HIS A 2 5.33 18.18 -0.34
CA HIS A 2 5.69 19.36 0.48
C HIS A 2 5.79 20.66 -0.33
N GLN A 3 6.40 20.59 -1.51
CA GLN A 3 6.53 21.73 -2.44
C GLN A 3 5.16 22.31 -2.87
N ASN A 4 4.08 21.52 -2.74
CA ASN A 4 2.72 21.91 -3.08
C ASN A 4 1.88 22.31 -1.86
N LEU A 5 2.48 22.55 -0.68
CA LEU A 5 1.74 22.90 0.55
C LEU A 5 0.87 24.15 0.41
N ARG A 6 1.27 25.14 -0.41
CA ARG A 6 0.41 26.31 -0.70
C ARG A 6 -0.94 25.91 -1.30
N LYS A 7 -0.97 24.84 -2.09
CA LYS A 7 -2.14 24.32 -2.78
C LYS A 7 -2.88 23.26 -1.97
N LEU A 8 -2.15 22.26 -1.49
CA LEU A 8 -2.70 21.08 -0.84
C LEU A 8 -2.89 21.25 0.66
N GLY A 9 -2.16 22.17 1.29
CA GLY A 9 -2.03 22.24 2.74
C GLY A 9 -3.35 22.43 3.50
N HIS A 10 -4.35 23.08 2.88
CA HIS A 10 -5.65 23.37 3.51
C HIS A 10 -6.63 22.21 3.33
N ARG A 11 -6.32 21.25 2.47
CA ARG A 11 -7.21 20.14 2.17
C ARG A 11 -7.06 19.08 3.24
N PRO A 12 -8.17 18.56 3.78
CA PRO A 12 -8.14 17.41 4.67
C PRO A 12 -7.68 16.15 3.94
N LEU A 13 -7.16 15.15 4.64
CA LEU A 13 -6.63 13.93 4.01
C LEU A 13 -7.67 13.22 3.14
N HIS A 14 -8.95 13.19 3.55
CA HIS A 14 -10.04 12.60 2.76
C HIS A 14 -10.36 13.37 1.46
N GLN A 15 -9.75 14.53 1.25
CA GLN A 15 -9.84 15.31 0.00
C GLN A 15 -8.51 15.37 -0.76
N LEU A 16 -7.56 14.48 -0.43
CA LEU A 16 -6.31 14.32 -1.15
C LEU A 16 -6.28 12.99 -1.86
N CYS A 17 -5.77 13.01 -3.09
CA CYS A 17 -5.31 11.86 -3.84
C CYS A 17 -3.79 11.76 -3.70
N ILE A 18 -3.28 10.58 -3.31
CA ILE A 18 -1.85 10.28 -3.23
C ILE A 18 -1.54 8.96 -3.97
N PRO A 19 -0.35 8.79 -4.56
CA PRO A 19 0.07 7.52 -5.09
C PRO A 19 0.37 6.52 -3.96
N GLY A 20 0.08 5.25 -4.19
CA GLY A 20 0.40 4.15 -3.29
C GLY A 20 0.84 2.89 -4.01
N THR A 21 1.56 2.02 -3.32
CA THR A 21 2.14 0.81 -3.91
C THR A 21 1.76 -0.44 -3.17
N ARG A 22 1.36 -1.46 -3.94
CA ARG A 22 1.05 -2.80 -3.43
C ARG A 22 2.32 -3.56 -3.09
N ASN A 23 2.30 -4.27 -1.96
CA ASN A 23 3.42 -5.13 -1.55
C ASN A 23 4.76 -4.37 -1.68
N ALA A 24 4.84 -3.15 -1.12
CA ALA A 24 5.84 -2.16 -1.50
C ALA A 24 7.29 -2.64 -1.31
N GLY A 25 7.58 -3.54 -0.37
CA GLY A 25 8.93 -4.11 -0.23
C GLY A 25 9.23 -5.31 -1.13
N ILE A 26 8.35 -5.69 -2.07
CA ILE A 26 8.49 -6.85 -2.96
C ILE A 26 9.06 -6.41 -4.33
N SER A 27 10.15 -5.66 -4.28
CA SER A 27 10.97 -5.32 -5.46
C SER A 27 12.15 -6.28 -5.68
N VAL A 28 12.39 -7.11 -4.67
CA VAL A 28 13.39 -8.16 -4.61
C VAL A 28 12.72 -9.37 -3.99
N LEU A 29 13.16 -10.56 -4.37
CA LEU A 29 12.78 -11.82 -3.74
C LEU A 29 14.03 -12.41 -3.09
N THR A 30 13.94 -12.81 -1.83
CA THR A 30 15.12 -13.14 -1.01
C THR A 30 15.14 -14.58 -0.51
N GLN A 31 14.02 -15.30 -0.63
CA GLN A 31 13.97 -16.72 -0.32
C GLN A 31 14.26 -17.58 -1.55
N HIS A 32 13.58 -17.30 -2.67
CA HIS A 32 13.64 -18.09 -3.89
C HIS A 32 13.62 -17.22 -5.17
N PRO A 33 14.64 -16.35 -5.37
CA PRO A 33 14.66 -15.38 -6.48
C PRO A 33 14.59 -16.01 -7.87
N ASP A 34 15.15 -17.21 -8.05
CA ASP A 34 15.20 -17.90 -9.34
C ASP A 34 14.02 -18.87 -9.54
N SER A 35 13.02 -18.83 -8.66
CA SER A 35 11.84 -19.69 -8.76
C SER A 35 11.01 -19.36 -10.00
N ILE A 36 10.39 -20.38 -10.59
CA ILE A 36 9.38 -20.23 -11.64
C ILE A 36 8.20 -19.34 -11.22
N LEU A 37 8.00 -19.19 -9.90
CA LEU A 37 6.99 -18.35 -9.26
C LEU A 37 7.42 -16.88 -9.13
N ALA A 38 8.72 -16.57 -9.26
CA ALA A 38 9.25 -15.23 -9.04
C ALA A 38 8.52 -14.14 -9.85
N PRO A 39 8.23 -14.32 -11.16
CA PRO A 39 7.48 -13.32 -11.93
C PRO A 39 6.06 -13.07 -11.40
N MET A 40 5.44 -14.06 -10.75
CA MET A 40 4.10 -13.95 -10.16
C MET A 40 4.10 -13.23 -8.82
N LEU A 41 5.27 -13.13 -8.17
CA LEU A 41 5.41 -12.62 -6.80
C LEU A 41 6.02 -11.22 -6.75
N GLN A 42 6.93 -10.88 -7.66
CA GLN A 42 7.56 -9.57 -7.69
C GLN A 42 6.56 -8.48 -8.08
N CYS A 43 6.20 -7.58 -7.16
CA CYS A 43 5.15 -6.58 -7.36
C CYS A 43 5.70 -5.18 -7.69
N GLN A 44 6.98 -4.95 -7.44
CA GLN A 44 7.62 -3.65 -7.66
C GLN A 44 8.97 -3.85 -8.36
N SER A 45 9.50 -2.78 -8.95
CA SER A 45 10.85 -2.75 -9.53
C SER A 45 11.85 -1.96 -8.70
N GLN A 46 11.37 -1.10 -7.80
CA GLN A 46 12.18 -0.22 -6.96
C GLN A 46 12.03 -0.58 -5.49
N SER A 47 13.10 -0.39 -4.72
CA SER A 47 13.03 -0.42 -3.24
C SER A 47 11.97 0.56 -2.70
N VAL A 48 11.60 0.42 -1.42
CA VAL A 48 10.70 1.40 -0.77
C VAL A 48 11.23 2.82 -0.91
N HIS A 49 12.54 3.04 -0.76
CA HIS A 49 13.10 4.38 -0.98
C HIS A 49 12.91 4.88 -2.42
N GLY A 50 13.13 4.03 -3.42
CA GLY A 50 12.91 4.39 -4.82
C GLY A 50 11.46 4.76 -5.10
N GLN A 51 10.50 3.99 -4.59
CA GLN A 51 9.07 4.30 -4.71
C GLN A 51 8.70 5.62 -4.02
N LEU A 52 9.31 5.94 -2.88
CA LEU A 52 9.12 7.24 -2.22
C LEU A 52 9.69 8.38 -3.07
N LEU A 53 10.84 8.21 -3.72
CA LEU A 53 11.39 9.20 -4.65
C LEU A 53 10.49 9.41 -5.87
N ASP A 54 9.90 8.32 -6.38
CA ASP A 54 8.96 8.33 -7.51
C ASP A 54 7.56 8.84 -7.14
N GLY A 55 7.30 9.08 -5.86
CA GLY A 55 6.13 9.82 -5.38
C GLY A 55 5.09 9.00 -4.62
N SER A 56 5.32 7.71 -4.36
CA SER A 56 4.47 6.91 -3.47
C SER A 56 4.42 7.51 -2.07
N ARG A 57 3.23 7.69 -1.50
CA ARG A 57 3.04 8.15 -0.11
C ARG A 57 2.15 7.22 0.71
N TYR A 58 1.72 6.11 0.11
CA TYR A 58 1.06 5.01 0.78
C TYR A 58 1.79 3.70 0.46
N LEU A 59 2.28 3.01 1.48
CA LEU A 59 3.08 1.79 1.34
C LEU A 59 2.33 0.62 1.98
N ASP A 60 1.93 -0.39 1.20
CA ASP A 60 1.45 -1.67 1.76
C ASP A 60 2.64 -2.58 2.09
N ILE A 61 2.94 -2.70 3.38
CA ILE A 61 4.00 -3.55 3.91
C ILE A 61 3.37 -4.73 4.62
N ARG A 62 3.84 -5.93 4.32
CA ARG A 62 3.26 -7.17 4.84
C ARG A 62 4.29 -7.92 5.66
N PRO A 63 4.32 -7.73 6.99
CA PRO A 63 5.37 -8.29 7.84
C PRO A 63 5.44 -9.82 7.75
N VAL A 64 6.67 -10.33 7.68
CA VAL A 64 6.98 -11.76 7.68
C VAL A 64 8.05 -12.05 8.70
N ILE A 65 7.84 -13.06 9.53
CA ILE A 65 8.92 -13.68 10.30
C ILE A 65 9.38 -14.93 9.52
N GLY A 66 10.64 -14.92 9.09
CA GLY A 66 11.23 -16.03 8.35
C GLY A 66 12.75 -16.09 8.54
N GLY A 67 13.26 -17.26 8.91
CA GLY A 67 14.63 -17.46 9.38
C GLY A 67 14.92 -16.66 10.65
N GLY A 68 13.94 -16.52 11.56
CA GLY A 68 14.03 -15.74 12.79
C GLY A 68 14.07 -14.21 12.59
N THR A 69 14.04 -13.73 11.35
CA THR A 69 14.25 -12.32 10.98
C THR A 69 12.95 -11.69 10.44
N LEU A 70 12.83 -10.36 10.56
CA LEU A 70 11.71 -9.57 10.06
C LEU A 70 11.91 -9.11 8.61
N TRP A 71 10.99 -9.53 7.75
CA TRP A 71 10.92 -9.18 6.34
C TRP A 71 9.56 -8.57 6.01
N THR A 72 9.42 -8.00 4.82
CA THR A 72 8.11 -7.99 4.16
C THR A 72 7.96 -9.26 3.33
N GLY A 73 6.75 -9.63 2.91
CA GLY A 73 6.54 -10.73 1.98
C GLY A 73 5.19 -10.70 1.29
N HIS A 74 5.01 -11.59 0.33
CA HIS A 74 3.72 -11.83 -0.30
C HIS A 74 3.47 -13.33 -0.33
N TYR A 75 2.53 -13.79 0.49
CA TYR A 75 2.19 -15.21 0.63
C TYR A 75 0.69 -15.40 0.47
N ASN A 76 0.31 -16.39 -0.36
CA ASN A 76 -1.06 -16.82 -0.54
C ASN A 76 -1.16 -18.32 -0.30
N LYS A 77 -2.24 -18.72 0.35
CA LYS A 77 -2.55 -20.14 0.50
C LYS A 77 -3.19 -20.64 -0.80
N ALA A 78 -2.55 -21.60 -1.45
CA ALA A 78 -3.10 -22.25 -2.62
C ALA A 78 -4.21 -23.22 -2.21
N THR A 79 -5.47 -22.80 -2.38
CA THR A 79 -6.64 -23.59 -1.99
C THR A 79 -6.78 -24.89 -2.77
N ASN A 80 -6.19 -24.96 -3.96
CA ASN A 80 -6.24 -26.14 -4.84
C ASN A 80 -5.03 -27.07 -4.69
N LEU A 81 -4.05 -26.74 -3.83
CA LEU A 81 -2.76 -27.44 -3.72
C LEU A 81 -2.48 -27.88 -2.27
N ASP A 82 -3.33 -28.73 -1.69
CA ASP A 82 -3.15 -29.30 -0.34
C ASP A 82 -2.76 -28.30 0.76
N SER A 83 -3.34 -27.10 0.73
CA SER A 83 -3.01 -26.03 1.69
C SER A 83 -1.56 -25.51 1.63
N LEU A 84 -0.84 -25.75 0.53
CA LEU A 84 0.48 -25.18 0.29
C LEU A 84 0.42 -23.65 0.30
N TRP A 85 1.42 -23.04 0.93
CA TRP A 85 1.65 -21.60 0.83
C TRP A 85 2.62 -21.29 -0.31
N ILE A 86 2.20 -20.39 -1.19
CA ILE A 86 3.02 -19.84 -2.27
C ILE A 86 3.38 -18.41 -1.92
N GLY A 87 4.67 -18.11 -1.92
CA GLY A 87 5.13 -16.76 -1.67
C GLY A 87 6.63 -16.66 -1.47
N ASP A 88 7.07 -15.44 -1.26
CA ASP A 88 8.48 -15.13 -1.01
C ASP A 88 8.59 -13.87 -0.12
N ARG A 89 9.78 -13.69 0.43
CA ARG A 89 10.21 -12.55 1.25
C ARG A 89 10.81 -11.48 0.36
N GLY A 90 10.49 -10.22 0.66
CA GLY A 90 11.08 -9.06 0.02
C GLY A 90 12.18 -8.41 0.83
N GLN A 91 12.19 -7.09 0.81
CA GLN A 91 13.06 -6.24 1.61
C GLN A 91 12.88 -6.53 3.12
N SER A 92 13.97 -6.44 3.89
CA SER A 92 13.88 -6.53 5.35
C SER A 92 13.08 -5.35 5.93
N LEU A 93 12.33 -5.58 7.03
CA LEU A 93 11.59 -4.47 7.67
C LEU A 93 12.54 -3.38 8.17
N ARG A 94 13.74 -3.78 8.62
CA ARG A 94 14.81 -2.84 8.97
C ARG A 94 15.20 -1.94 7.80
N GLY A 95 15.42 -2.52 6.62
CA GLY A 95 15.72 -1.75 5.42
C GLY A 95 14.60 -0.78 5.04
N ILE A 96 13.34 -1.21 5.20
CA ILE A 96 12.17 -0.36 4.94
C ILE A 96 12.12 0.84 5.91
N VAL A 97 12.35 0.61 7.20
CA VAL A 97 12.40 1.67 8.21
C VAL A 97 13.55 2.65 7.92
N ASP A 98 14.73 2.13 7.59
CA ASP A 98 15.89 2.94 7.25
C ASP A 98 15.64 3.76 5.96
N ASP A 99 14.93 3.21 4.98
CA ASP A 99 14.52 3.90 3.75
C ASP A 99 13.54 5.05 4.00
N ILE A 100 12.55 4.84 4.86
CA ILE A 100 11.58 5.87 5.29
C ILE A 100 12.33 7.00 6.00
N ASN A 101 13.19 6.67 6.98
CA ASN A 101 13.98 7.65 7.72
C ASN A 101 14.90 8.47 6.81
N ARG A 102 15.58 7.80 5.87
CA ARG A 102 16.42 8.47 4.87
C ARG A 102 15.60 9.44 4.02
N PHE A 103 14.41 9.06 3.62
CA PHE A 103 13.53 9.90 2.85
C PHE A 103 13.04 11.11 3.66
N THR A 104 12.49 10.92 4.86
CA THR A 104 11.90 12.01 5.66
C THR A 104 12.93 12.98 6.24
N ALA A 105 14.19 12.54 6.39
CA ALA A 105 15.30 13.41 6.73
C ALA A 105 15.44 14.58 5.72
N VAL A 106 15.21 14.30 4.44
CA VAL A 106 15.34 15.27 3.33
C VAL A 106 13.99 15.85 2.91
N HIS A 107 12.96 15.02 2.86
CA HIS A 107 11.65 15.36 2.32
C HIS A 107 10.60 15.45 3.42
N LYS A 108 10.12 16.67 3.71
CA LYS A 108 9.13 16.96 4.76
C LYS A 108 7.70 16.61 4.33
N GLU A 109 7.48 15.33 4.02
CA GLU A 109 6.24 14.82 3.44
C GLU A 109 5.53 13.82 4.37
N LEU A 110 4.24 13.59 4.09
CA LEU A 110 3.41 12.65 4.80
C LEU A 110 3.54 11.27 4.14
N ILE A 111 3.86 10.24 4.93
CA ILE A 111 3.86 8.85 4.49
C ILE A 111 2.86 8.06 5.34
N ILE A 112 2.05 7.25 4.67
CA ILE A 112 1.19 6.25 5.32
C ILE A 112 1.80 4.88 5.07
N VAL A 113 2.19 4.18 6.13
CA VAL A 113 2.64 2.80 6.08
C VAL A 113 1.51 1.93 6.57
N ASN A 114 0.93 1.12 5.69
CA ASN A 114 -0.07 0.13 6.07
C ASN A 114 0.60 -1.21 6.35
N LEU A 115 0.43 -1.73 7.56
CA LEU A 115 0.88 -3.04 8.01
C LEU A 115 -0.30 -4.01 7.98
N SER A 116 -0.24 -4.99 7.09
CA SER A 116 -1.33 -5.93 6.84
C SER A 116 -0.80 -7.35 6.60
N HIS A 117 -1.69 -8.35 6.56
CA HIS A 117 -1.40 -9.71 6.08
C HIS A 117 -0.13 -10.35 6.69
N ALA A 118 0.14 -10.07 7.97
CA ALA A 118 1.40 -10.46 8.59
C ALA A 118 1.42 -11.97 8.87
N ILE A 119 2.52 -12.65 8.53
CA ILE A 119 2.60 -14.11 8.58
C ILE A 119 3.92 -14.61 9.18
N ASN A 120 3.88 -15.71 9.92
CA ASN A 120 5.06 -16.43 10.38
C ASN A 120 5.30 -17.64 9.46
N THR A 121 6.49 -17.71 8.87
CA THR A 121 6.93 -18.82 8.01
C THR A 121 7.89 -19.79 8.69
N ASP A 122 8.36 -19.50 9.91
CA ASP A 122 9.22 -20.36 10.73
C ASP A 122 8.50 -21.56 11.36
N VAL A 123 7.20 -21.72 11.08
CA VAL A 123 6.34 -22.81 11.58
C VAL A 123 6.18 -23.97 10.57
N GLY A 124 6.87 -23.89 9.42
CA GLY A 124 6.85 -24.90 8.36
C GLY A 124 5.84 -24.59 7.24
N ALA A 125 6.20 -24.92 6.00
CA ALA A 125 5.54 -24.46 4.76
C ALA A 125 4.04 -24.78 4.63
N THR A 126 3.54 -25.82 5.30
CA THR A 126 2.11 -26.18 5.32
C THR A 126 1.35 -25.58 6.50
N ASN A 127 2.06 -24.99 7.45
CA ASN A 127 1.53 -24.49 8.72
C ASN A 127 1.70 -22.98 8.89
N TYR A 128 2.13 -22.25 7.85
CA TYR A 128 2.24 -20.79 7.94
C TYR A 128 0.94 -20.22 8.49
N ARG A 129 1.08 -19.24 9.38
CA ARG A 129 -0.03 -18.69 10.14
C ARG A 129 0.15 -17.19 10.35
N PRO A 130 -0.94 -16.44 10.60
CA PRO A 130 -0.84 -15.04 11.01
C PRO A 130 0.12 -14.86 12.19
N LEU A 131 0.78 -13.70 12.28
CA LEU A 131 1.59 -13.37 13.45
C LEU A 131 0.74 -13.32 14.72
N ASP A 132 1.28 -13.83 15.82
CA ASP A 132 0.68 -13.65 17.15
C ASP A 132 1.06 -12.29 17.76
N GLN A 133 0.54 -11.97 18.95
CA GLN A 133 0.80 -10.69 19.61
C GLN A 133 2.29 -10.46 19.92
N GLY A 134 3.03 -11.50 20.33
CA GLY A 134 4.45 -11.37 20.66
C GLY A 134 5.27 -11.07 19.41
N GLU A 135 4.91 -11.67 18.30
CA GLU A 135 5.51 -11.44 17.00
C GLU A 135 5.16 -10.07 16.42
N TRP A 136 3.91 -9.63 16.55
CA TRP A 136 3.51 -8.26 16.24
C TRP A 136 4.25 -7.23 17.07
N ASN A 137 4.51 -7.50 18.35
CA ASN A 137 5.31 -6.60 19.19
C ASN A 137 6.72 -6.40 18.62
N ARG A 138 7.34 -7.44 18.02
CA ARG A 138 8.63 -7.31 17.33
C ARG A 138 8.53 -6.40 16.11
N VAL A 139 7.43 -6.48 15.35
CA VAL A 139 7.15 -5.57 14.23
C VAL A 139 7.01 -4.13 14.73
N PHE A 140 6.27 -3.92 15.83
CA PHE A 140 6.09 -2.59 16.42
C PHE A 140 7.41 -2.01 16.93
N GLU A 141 8.25 -2.82 17.58
CA GLU A 141 9.58 -2.42 18.03
C GLU A 141 10.49 -2.00 16.87
N GLU A 142 10.43 -2.70 15.74
CA GLU A 142 11.19 -2.31 14.55
C GLU A 142 10.69 -0.97 13.98
N PHE A 143 9.37 -0.81 13.82
CA PHE A 143 8.78 0.42 13.29
C PHE A 143 8.82 1.61 14.27
N GLN A 144 9.05 1.37 15.56
CA GLN A 144 9.37 2.44 16.53
C GLN A 144 10.71 3.15 16.23
N ARG A 145 11.52 2.63 15.31
CA ARG A 145 12.72 3.32 14.84
C ARG A 145 12.45 4.35 13.74
N VAL A 146 11.22 4.46 13.24
CA VAL A 146 10.84 5.54 12.31
C VAL A 146 10.90 6.89 13.05
N ASN A 147 11.70 7.84 12.59
CA ASN A 147 11.98 9.08 13.31
C ASN A 147 10.78 10.04 13.34
N ASP A 148 10.17 10.28 12.18
CA ASP A 148 9.13 11.28 12.00
C ASP A 148 7.72 10.71 12.24
N ARG A 149 7.55 9.80 13.20
CA ARG A 149 6.24 9.25 13.55
C ARG A 149 5.29 10.35 14.03
N PHE A 150 4.07 10.35 13.50
CA PHE A 150 3.05 11.33 13.90
C PHE A 150 2.32 10.87 15.17
N VAL A 151 2.43 11.64 16.24
CA VAL A 151 1.87 11.31 17.55
C VAL A 151 0.62 12.14 17.82
N VAL A 152 -0.42 11.50 18.36
CA VAL A 152 -1.61 12.18 18.88
C VAL A 152 -1.81 11.81 20.36
N TYR A 153 -2.44 12.70 21.12
CA TYR A 153 -2.55 12.54 22.57
C TYR A 153 -3.96 12.14 23.02
N THR A 154 -4.94 12.18 22.12
CA THR A 154 -6.32 11.81 22.42
C THR A 154 -6.91 10.88 21.37
N ALA A 155 -7.84 10.01 21.79
CA ALA A 155 -8.61 9.18 20.87
C ALA A 155 -9.49 10.00 19.91
N HIS A 156 -9.91 11.21 20.34
CA HIS A 156 -10.67 12.10 19.48
C HIS A 156 -9.81 12.66 18.32
N GLU A 157 -8.57 13.04 18.59
CA GLU A 157 -7.61 13.42 17.55
C GLU A 157 -7.40 12.27 16.57
N ALA A 158 -7.12 11.06 17.08
CA ALA A 158 -6.94 9.86 16.27
C ALA A 158 -8.14 9.55 15.36
N ALA A 159 -9.36 9.60 15.89
CA ALA A 159 -10.58 9.34 15.12
C ALA A 159 -10.92 10.43 14.08
N SER A 160 -10.20 11.55 14.08
CA SER A 160 -10.43 12.68 13.18
C SER A 160 -9.32 12.89 12.14
N LEU A 161 -8.30 12.02 12.10
CA LEU A 161 -7.11 12.20 11.25
C LEU A 161 -7.47 12.47 9.79
N THR A 162 -8.44 11.75 9.23
CA THR A 162 -8.83 11.92 7.83
C THR A 162 -9.40 13.31 7.53
N LYS A 163 -10.01 13.97 8.52
CA LYS A 163 -10.58 15.32 8.46
C LYS A 163 -9.56 16.42 8.71
N GLN A 164 -8.36 16.08 9.17
CA GLN A 164 -7.33 17.08 9.44
C GLN A 164 -6.67 17.54 8.14
N PRO A 165 -6.40 18.85 7.99
CA PRO A 165 -5.73 19.40 6.80
C PRO A 165 -4.30 18.87 6.69
N LEU A 166 -3.74 18.74 5.48
CA LEU A 166 -2.37 18.25 5.28
C LEU A 166 -1.32 18.99 6.13
N ARG A 167 -1.49 20.31 6.32
CA ARG A 167 -0.61 21.14 7.17
C ARG A 167 -0.61 20.75 8.66
N HIS A 168 -1.62 19.99 9.11
CA HIS A 168 -1.66 19.44 10.46
C HIS A 168 -0.54 18.43 10.66
N PHE A 169 -0.26 17.62 9.62
CA PHE A 169 0.76 16.57 9.63
C PHE A 169 2.15 17.12 9.34
N ILE A 170 2.27 17.88 8.24
CA ILE A 170 3.57 18.31 7.71
C ILE A 170 3.71 19.83 7.66
N GLY A 171 4.94 20.31 7.56
CA GLY A 171 5.27 21.74 7.51
C GLY A 171 6.72 21.96 7.07
N PRO A 172 7.20 23.22 7.08
CA PRO A 172 8.51 23.60 6.53
C PRO A 172 9.67 22.68 6.94
N ASP A 173 9.69 22.26 8.22
CA ASP A 173 10.75 21.42 8.79
C ASP A 173 10.22 20.11 9.39
N ARG A 174 9.00 19.70 9.03
CA ARG A 174 8.30 18.57 9.67
C ARG A 174 7.75 17.59 8.64
N ALA A 175 8.31 16.38 8.65
CA ALA A 175 7.70 15.21 8.01
C ALA A 175 6.71 14.54 8.98
N ALA A 176 5.91 13.60 8.47
CA ALA A 176 5.01 12.80 9.29
C ALA A 176 4.88 11.39 8.71
N VAL A 177 4.93 10.38 9.58
CA VAL A 177 4.66 8.99 9.23
C VAL A 177 3.53 8.45 10.08
N LEU A 178 2.47 7.98 9.41
CA LEU A 178 1.35 7.27 10.02
C LEU A 178 1.55 5.77 9.77
N ILE A 179 1.69 4.97 10.82
CA ILE A 179 1.79 3.52 10.72
C ILE A 179 0.42 2.94 11.05
N VAL A 180 -0.28 2.41 10.06
CA VAL A 180 -1.63 1.85 10.19
C VAL A 180 -1.52 0.34 10.31
N VAL A 181 -2.20 -0.26 11.29
CA VAL A 181 -2.17 -1.70 11.52
C VAL A 181 -3.58 -2.25 11.30
N GLU A 182 -3.77 -2.97 10.20
CA GLU A 182 -5.10 -3.40 9.74
C GLU A 182 -5.78 -4.37 10.70
N HIS A 183 -4.99 -5.27 11.32
CA HIS A 183 -5.46 -6.28 12.26
C HIS A 183 -5.59 -5.78 13.71
N ALA A 184 -5.32 -4.50 13.99
CA ALA A 184 -5.53 -3.93 15.32
C ALA A 184 -7.01 -4.06 15.72
N GLY A 185 -7.28 -4.65 16.89
CA GLY A 185 -8.62 -4.96 17.36
C GLY A 185 -9.16 -6.34 16.95
N ALA A 186 -8.59 -6.99 15.93
CA ALA A 186 -8.92 -8.36 15.52
C ALA A 186 -8.07 -9.41 16.25
N GLY A 187 -7.89 -9.23 17.57
CA GLY A 187 -7.02 -10.06 18.41
C GLY A 187 -5.58 -9.55 18.55
N ILE A 188 -5.20 -8.50 17.81
CA ILE A 188 -3.92 -7.79 17.98
C ILE A 188 -4.17 -6.45 18.68
N SER A 189 -3.45 -6.19 19.76
CA SER A 189 -3.46 -4.94 20.50
C SER A 189 -2.23 -4.09 20.16
N LEU A 190 -2.44 -2.80 19.92
CA LEU A 190 -1.37 -1.83 19.79
C LEU A 190 -0.77 -1.42 21.14
N GLY A 191 -1.47 -1.65 22.26
CA GLY A 191 -0.96 -1.38 23.62
C GLY A 191 -0.29 -0.02 23.75
N ARG A 192 0.97 -0.01 24.22
CA ARG A 192 1.79 1.21 24.41
C ARG A 192 2.16 1.94 23.11
N TYR A 193 2.00 1.31 21.96
CA TYR A 193 2.32 1.89 20.65
C TYR A 193 1.16 2.72 20.10
N LEU A 194 -0.07 2.47 20.58
CA LEU A 194 -1.28 3.16 20.12
C LEU A 194 -1.10 4.68 20.22
N HIS A 195 -1.37 5.36 19.12
CA HIS A 195 -1.24 6.82 18.93
C HIS A 195 0.17 7.40 19.06
N GLN A 196 1.19 6.56 19.30
CA GLN A 196 2.61 6.94 19.32
C GLN A 196 3.25 6.78 17.92
N GLY A 197 2.51 7.15 16.88
CA GLY A 197 2.82 6.85 15.47
C GLY A 197 2.06 5.66 14.90
N PHE A 198 1.46 4.82 15.75
CA PHE A 198 0.70 3.64 15.34
C PHE A 198 -0.79 3.87 15.50
N PHE A 199 -1.55 3.49 14.48
CA PHE A 199 -2.97 3.71 14.34
C PHE A 199 -3.65 2.42 13.91
N SER A 200 -4.90 2.24 14.30
CA SER A 200 -5.73 1.15 13.79
C SER A 200 -6.31 1.52 12.41
N SER A 201 -6.80 0.52 11.68
CA SER A 201 -7.60 0.75 10.46
C SER A 201 -8.83 1.64 10.73
N ALA A 202 -9.41 1.58 11.93
CA ALA A 202 -10.55 2.40 12.33
C ALA A 202 -10.21 3.90 12.50
N ASP A 203 -8.95 4.24 12.79
CA ASP A 203 -8.52 5.65 12.93
C ASP A 203 -8.38 6.34 11.56
N ILE A 204 -7.96 5.58 10.53
CA ILE A 204 -7.76 6.08 9.16
C ILE A 204 -8.96 5.83 8.25
N GLN A 205 -9.90 4.96 8.64
CA GLN A 205 -11.14 4.66 7.92
C GLN A 205 -10.88 4.43 6.42
N LEU A 206 -9.96 3.51 6.10
CA LEU A 206 -9.63 3.18 4.72
C LEU A 206 -10.55 2.07 4.20
N SER A 207 -11.33 2.37 3.17
CA SER A 207 -12.08 1.40 2.40
C SER A 207 -11.26 0.93 1.20
N SER A 208 -11.20 -0.38 0.98
CA SER A 208 -10.54 -0.96 -0.18
C SER A 208 -11.21 -2.27 -0.57
N ARG A 209 -11.28 -2.55 -1.87
CA ARG A 209 -11.68 -3.87 -2.38
C ARG A 209 -11.08 -4.11 -3.76
N ARG A 210 -10.27 -5.15 -3.88
CA ARG A 210 -9.64 -5.55 -5.14
C ARG A 210 -10.67 -6.18 -6.09
N SER A 211 -10.27 -6.28 -7.35
CA SER A 211 -11.03 -6.98 -8.40
C SER A 211 -10.65 -8.46 -8.53
N ASP A 212 -9.48 -8.85 -7.99
CA ASP A 212 -8.94 -10.22 -7.99
C ASP A 212 -8.93 -10.88 -9.39
N THR A 213 -8.46 -10.15 -10.40
CA THR A 213 -8.48 -10.56 -11.83
C THR A 213 -7.15 -10.28 -12.53
N ASP A 214 -6.87 -10.99 -13.62
CA ASP A 214 -5.80 -10.71 -14.59
C ASP A 214 -6.29 -9.92 -15.83
N ASP A 215 -7.58 -9.58 -15.88
CA ASP A 215 -8.20 -8.82 -16.97
C ASP A 215 -8.26 -7.32 -16.65
N CYS A 216 -7.54 -6.51 -17.45
CA CYS A 216 -7.46 -5.05 -17.29
C CYS A 216 -8.83 -4.37 -17.40
N ALA A 217 -9.64 -4.72 -18.41
CA ALA A 217 -10.93 -4.09 -18.64
C ALA A 217 -11.96 -4.46 -17.56
N ALA A 218 -11.86 -5.69 -17.01
CA ALA A 218 -12.66 -6.09 -15.85
C ALA A 218 -12.26 -5.30 -14.61
N MET A 219 -10.96 -5.17 -14.33
CA MET A 219 -10.45 -4.40 -13.19
C MET A 219 -10.82 -2.92 -13.30
N ALA A 220 -10.61 -2.30 -14.46
CA ALA A 220 -10.96 -0.89 -14.70
C ALA A 220 -12.45 -0.63 -14.44
N ARG A 221 -13.35 -1.41 -15.05
CA ARG A 221 -14.80 -1.25 -14.83
C ARG A 221 -15.18 -1.41 -13.36
N ASP A 222 -14.67 -2.44 -12.70
CA ASP A 222 -15.00 -2.71 -11.30
C ASP A 222 -14.49 -1.59 -10.36
N GLN A 223 -13.25 -1.13 -10.54
CA GLN A 223 -12.68 -0.06 -9.72
C GLN A 223 -13.34 1.30 -9.98
N LEU A 224 -13.66 1.62 -11.24
CA LEU A 224 -14.36 2.87 -11.59
C LEU A 224 -15.81 2.86 -11.09
N LEU A 225 -16.52 1.73 -11.16
CA LEU A 225 -17.86 1.61 -10.56
C LEU A 225 -17.83 1.87 -9.05
N LYS A 226 -16.82 1.35 -8.34
CA LYS A 226 -16.64 1.63 -6.90
C LYS A 226 -16.38 3.12 -6.66
N LEU A 227 -15.49 3.73 -7.45
CA LEU A 227 -15.18 5.17 -7.38
C LEU A 227 -16.42 6.04 -7.64
N ASP A 228 -17.23 5.70 -8.63
CA ASP A 228 -18.42 6.47 -9.02
C ASP A 228 -19.54 6.45 -7.96
N THR A 229 -19.51 5.46 -7.06
CA THR A 229 -20.48 5.33 -5.95
C THR A 229 -20.07 6.05 -4.67
N LEU A 230 -18.89 6.68 -4.64
CA LEU A 230 -18.42 7.39 -3.45
C LEU A 230 -19.11 8.74 -3.26
N GLU A 231 -19.21 9.14 -1.99
CA GLU A 231 -19.67 10.45 -1.55
C GLU A 231 -18.61 11.16 -0.69
N SER A 232 -17.36 11.15 -1.17
CA SER A 232 -16.13 11.65 -0.50
C SER A 232 -16.22 13.12 -0.03
N ALA A 233 -17.15 13.90 -0.57
CA ALA A 233 -17.41 15.26 -0.11
C ALA A 233 -18.02 15.29 1.31
N SER A 234 -18.80 14.27 1.66
CA SER A 234 -19.54 14.17 2.93
C SER A 234 -19.05 13.01 3.81
N ASP A 235 -18.44 12.00 3.22
CA ASP A 235 -17.86 10.85 3.91
C ASP A 235 -16.33 11.04 4.06
N PRO A 236 -15.81 11.10 5.30
CA PRO A 236 -14.38 11.22 5.56
C PRO A 236 -13.61 9.90 5.43
N THR A 237 -14.26 8.82 5.02
CA THR A 237 -13.65 7.51 4.72
C THR A 237 -12.72 7.66 3.52
N LEU A 238 -11.48 7.19 3.66
CA LEU A 238 -10.53 7.16 2.55
C LEU A 238 -10.88 6.02 1.59
N PHE A 239 -10.78 6.26 0.29
CA PHE A 239 -10.92 5.22 -0.72
C PHE A 239 -9.59 4.88 -1.37
N LEU A 240 -9.21 3.61 -1.31
CA LEU A 240 -8.08 3.07 -2.06
C LEU A 240 -8.59 2.48 -3.38
N LEU A 241 -8.26 3.15 -4.48
CA LEU A 241 -8.49 2.68 -5.84
C LEU A 241 -7.43 1.63 -6.17
N SER A 242 -7.82 0.35 -6.13
CA SER A 242 -6.90 -0.77 -6.32
C SER A 242 -6.70 -1.07 -7.80
N TRP A 243 -5.77 -0.36 -8.42
CA TRP A 243 -5.45 -0.52 -9.85
C TRP A 243 -4.35 -1.56 -10.05
N THR A 244 -4.65 -2.79 -9.63
CA THR A 244 -3.71 -3.91 -9.57
C THR A 244 -4.33 -5.15 -10.18
N LEU A 245 -3.52 -5.94 -10.87
CA LEU A 245 -3.91 -7.22 -11.47
C LEU A 245 -3.18 -8.37 -10.77
N ASP A 246 -3.81 -9.54 -10.75
CA ASP A 246 -3.32 -10.72 -10.05
C ASP A 246 -3.12 -11.87 -11.06
N PRO A 247 -1.91 -12.45 -11.16
CA PRO A 247 -1.72 -13.74 -11.82
C PRO A 247 -2.64 -14.79 -11.21
N GLN A 248 -3.36 -15.51 -12.05
CA GLN A 248 -4.42 -16.39 -11.58
C GLN A 248 -3.87 -17.76 -11.18
N LEU A 249 -3.88 -18.07 -9.87
CA LEU A 249 -3.34 -19.33 -9.32
C LEU A 249 -3.96 -20.60 -9.92
N ARG A 250 -5.16 -20.53 -10.53
CA ARG A 250 -5.76 -21.64 -11.28
C ARG A 250 -4.92 -22.10 -12.49
N ASN A 251 -4.07 -21.21 -13.01
CA ASN A 251 -3.16 -21.47 -14.13
C ASN A 251 -1.81 -22.03 -13.66
N LEU A 252 -1.65 -22.26 -12.35
CA LEU A 252 -0.48 -22.89 -11.77
C LEU A 252 -0.80 -24.34 -11.42
N THR A 253 -0.04 -25.25 -12.02
CA THR A 253 -0.13 -26.69 -11.79
C THR A 253 1.24 -27.21 -11.32
N TYR A 254 1.29 -28.45 -10.84
CA TYR A 254 2.52 -29.09 -10.40
C TYR A 254 2.55 -30.57 -10.81
N SER A 255 3.76 -31.10 -11.04
CA SER A 255 3.98 -32.51 -11.33
C SER A 255 4.26 -33.34 -10.05
N ALA A 256 4.34 -34.67 -10.19
CA ALA A 256 4.78 -35.59 -9.14
C ALA A 256 6.27 -35.34 -8.81
N GLY A 257 6.52 -34.30 -8.01
CA GLY A 257 7.85 -33.78 -7.73
C GLY A 257 7.88 -32.32 -7.23
N TRP A 258 6.73 -31.64 -7.11
CA TRP A 258 6.63 -30.21 -6.79
C TRP A 258 7.26 -29.28 -7.83
N GLU A 259 7.42 -29.76 -9.06
CA GLU A 259 7.79 -28.90 -10.18
C GLU A 259 6.56 -28.12 -10.62
N PHE A 260 6.57 -26.81 -10.42
CA PHE A 260 5.47 -25.94 -10.83
C PHE A 260 5.54 -25.63 -12.32
N LEU A 261 4.38 -25.68 -12.96
CA LEU A 261 4.18 -25.34 -14.37
C LEU A 261 3.08 -24.28 -14.49
N TRP A 262 3.34 -23.26 -15.30
CA TRP A 262 2.33 -22.29 -15.71
C TRP A 262 1.63 -22.78 -16.98
N THR A 263 0.29 -22.84 -16.95
CA THR A 263 -0.55 -23.26 -18.10
C THR A 263 -1.39 -22.13 -18.67
N GLY A 264 -1.31 -20.93 -18.10
CA GLY A 264 -1.95 -19.73 -18.61
C GLY A 264 -1.17 -19.09 -19.77
N SER A 265 -1.66 -17.95 -20.25
CA SER A 265 -0.86 -17.11 -21.16
C SER A 265 0.37 -16.57 -20.45
N GLU A 266 1.53 -16.52 -21.11
CA GLU A 266 2.73 -15.87 -20.55
C GLU A 266 2.49 -14.38 -20.26
N SER A 267 1.58 -13.72 -21.00
CA SER A 267 1.24 -12.31 -20.78
C SER A 267 0.52 -12.05 -19.44
N THR A 268 -0.07 -13.08 -18.82
CA THR A 268 -0.78 -12.95 -17.52
C THR A 268 -0.04 -13.61 -16.37
N ARG A 269 1.18 -14.10 -16.63
CA ARG A 269 2.00 -14.78 -15.64
C ARG A 269 2.70 -13.79 -14.71
N ALA A 270 3.28 -12.74 -15.27
CA ALA A 270 4.13 -11.83 -14.53
C ALA A 270 3.33 -10.61 -14.04
N VAL A 271 3.46 -10.28 -12.75
CA VAL A 271 2.83 -9.07 -12.18
C VAL A 271 3.33 -7.81 -12.91
N GLY A 272 4.61 -7.74 -13.26
CA GLY A 272 5.15 -6.62 -14.04
C GLY A 272 4.49 -6.44 -15.40
N THR A 273 4.31 -7.52 -16.16
CA THR A 273 3.61 -7.45 -17.46
C THR A 273 2.17 -6.98 -17.31
N LEU A 274 1.46 -7.50 -16.31
CA LEU A 274 0.10 -7.09 -15.99
C LEU A 274 0.05 -5.61 -15.57
N ALA A 275 0.96 -5.18 -14.71
CA ALA A 275 1.05 -3.80 -14.23
C ALA A 275 1.28 -2.82 -15.37
N TYR A 276 2.19 -3.10 -16.31
CA TYR A 276 2.39 -2.23 -17.47
C TYR A 276 1.17 -2.14 -18.39
N SER A 277 0.35 -3.19 -18.45
CA SER A 277 -0.92 -3.14 -19.18
C SER A 277 -1.92 -2.24 -18.45
N ALA A 278 -2.12 -2.47 -17.15
CA ALA A 278 -3.06 -1.71 -16.34
C ALA A 278 -2.68 -0.23 -16.24
N ASN A 279 -1.41 0.06 -15.97
CA ASN A 279 -0.95 1.42 -15.69
C ASN A 279 -1.05 2.34 -16.91
N LYS A 280 -1.08 1.81 -18.14
CA LYS A 280 -1.36 2.63 -19.34
C LYS A 280 -2.78 3.18 -19.34
N ASP A 281 -3.74 2.34 -18.99
CA ASP A 281 -5.16 2.71 -18.98
C ASP A 281 -5.48 3.64 -17.80
N LEU A 282 -4.74 3.52 -16.69
CA LEU A 282 -4.92 4.36 -15.49
C LEU A 282 -5.02 5.86 -15.81
N PHE A 283 -4.10 6.38 -16.63
CA PHE A 283 -4.02 7.81 -16.94
C PHE A 283 -5.16 8.30 -17.84
N LEU A 284 -5.77 7.40 -18.62
CA LEU A 284 -6.86 7.72 -19.54
C LEU A 284 -8.22 7.55 -18.85
N GLU A 285 -8.36 6.50 -18.04
CA GLU A 285 -9.63 6.03 -17.50
C GLU A 285 -9.99 6.68 -16.16
N VAL A 286 -9.03 6.94 -15.27
CA VAL A 286 -9.35 7.37 -13.89
C VAL A 286 -9.71 8.84 -13.79
N LEU A 287 -8.95 9.73 -14.44
CA LEU A 287 -9.14 11.17 -14.31
C LEU A 287 -10.56 11.65 -14.71
N PRO A 288 -11.18 11.13 -15.80
CA PRO A 288 -12.55 11.49 -16.17
C PRO A 288 -13.59 11.27 -15.06
N HIS A 289 -13.41 10.22 -14.25
CA HIS A 289 -14.32 9.82 -13.17
C HIS A 289 -14.12 10.61 -11.86
N CYS A 290 -13.01 11.34 -11.73
CA CYS A 290 -12.68 12.06 -10.49
C CYS A 290 -13.36 13.43 -10.43
N HIS A 291 -14.14 13.68 -9.38
CA HIS A 291 -14.77 14.99 -9.11
C HIS A 291 -14.82 15.28 -7.60
N GLY A 292 -15.28 16.47 -7.20
CA GLY A 292 -15.35 16.84 -5.78
C GLY A 292 -16.20 15.90 -4.92
N ARG A 293 -17.14 15.15 -5.52
CA ARG A 293 -17.95 14.13 -4.84
C ARG A 293 -17.25 12.78 -4.68
N ASN A 294 -16.28 12.46 -5.52
CA ASN A 294 -15.64 11.15 -5.60
C ASN A 294 -14.16 11.28 -5.94
N ILE A 295 -13.31 11.03 -4.94
CA ILE A 295 -11.86 11.10 -5.08
C ILE A 295 -11.23 9.75 -4.70
N PRO A 296 -10.34 9.19 -5.52
CA PRO A 296 -9.50 8.09 -5.08
C PRO A 296 -8.41 8.64 -4.16
N ASN A 297 -8.57 8.46 -2.85
CA ASN A 297 -7.60 8.99 -1.88
C ASN A 297 -6.23 8.35 -2.03
N VAL A 298 -6.19 7.07 -2.38
CA VAL A 298 -4.96 6.37 -2.76
C VAL A 298 -5.14 5.76 -4.15
N VAL A 299 -4.28 6.14 -5.10
CA VAL A 299 -4.16 5.45 -6.39
C VAL A 299 -3.10 4.37 -6.21
N TYR A 300 -3.54 3.13 -6.09
CA TYR A 300 -2.73 2.01 -5.60
C TYR A 300 -2.37 1.05 -6.73
N VAL A 301 -1.07 0.93 -7.01
CA VAL A 301 -0.55 0.26 -8.21
C VAL A 301 0.57 -0.74 -7.90
N ASP A 302 0.84 -1.62 -8.87
CA ASP A 302 2.08 -2.37 -8.99
C ASP A 302 3.05 -1.65 -9.93
N TYR A 303 4.35 -1.90 -9.79
CA TYR A 303 5.40 -1.32 -10.63
C TYR A 303 5.27 0.21 -10.79
N LEU A 304 5.22 0.92 -9.67
CA LEU A 304 5.33 2.37 -9.69
C LEU A 304 6.76 2.76 -10.09
N GLU A 305 6.89 3.38 -11.27
CA GLU A 305 8.16 3.82 -11.84
C GLU A 305 8.02 5.27 -12.31
N GLY A 306 8.93 6.12 -11.82
CA GLY A 306 8.95 7.54 -12.16
C GLY A 306 7.81 8.35 -11.55
N SER A 307 7.83 9.66 -11.81
CA SER A 307 6.96 10.63 -11.14
C SER A 307 5.57 10.83 -11.76
N ASP A 308 5.22 10.07 -12.80
CA ASP A 308 3.98 10.28 -13.55
C ASP A 308 2.73 10.01 -12.69
N TYR A 309 2.78 9.03 -11.78
CA TYR A 309 1.69 8.76 -10.84
C TYR A 309 1.49 9.93 -9.86
N ALA A 310 2.57 10.59 -9.45
CA ALA A 310 2.47 11.81 -8.65
C ALA A 310 1.84 12.95 -9.46
N ALA A 311 2.14 13.07 -10.75
CA ALA A 311 1.48 14.02 -11.64
C ALA A 311 -0.01 13.72 -11.82
N LEU A 312 -0.39 12.45 -11.99
CA LEU A 312 -1.79 12.02 -12.03
C LEU A 312 -2.52 12.36 -10.72
N ALA A 313 -1.93 12.03 -9.57
CA ALA A 313 -2.51 12.37 -8.27
C ALA A 313 -2.70 13.88 -8.10
N MET A 314 -1.75 14.70 -8.56
CA MET A 314 -1.89 16.17 -8.61
C MET A 314 -3.02 16.60 -9.56
N ALA A 315 -3.17 15.99 -10.72
CA ALA A 315 -4.25 16.28 -11.67
C ALA A 315 -5.63 15.95 -11.08
N VAL A 316 -5.76 14.80 -10.40
CA VAL A 316 -6.98 14.41 -9.66
C VAL A 316 -7.28 15.45 -8.57
N ASN A 317 -6.28 15.78 -7.76
CA ASN A 317 -6.37 16.80 -6.72
C ASN A 317 -6.88 18.14 -7.29
N ASP A 318 -6.40 18.55 -8.46
CA ASP A 318 -6.78 19.81 -9.09
C ASP A 318 -8.19 19.78 -9.69
N ARG A 319 -8.58 18.64 -10.25
CA ARG A 319 -9.90 18.42 -10.83
C ARG A 319 -10.99 18.37 -9.76
N CYS A 320 -10.75 17.65 -8.67
CA CYS A 320 -11.75 17.50 -7.60
C CYS A 320 -11.91 18.79 -6.79
N PHE A 321 -10.82 19.51 -6.53
CA PHE A 321 -10.80 20.68 -5.65
C PHE A 321 -9.94 21.82 -6.23
N PRO A 322 -10.37 22.47 -7.32
CA PRO A 322 -9.59 23.53 -7.95
C PRO A 322 -9.32 24.67 -6.97
N VAL A 323 -8.14 25.29 -7.06
CA VAL A 323 -7.83 26.48 -6.27
C VAL A 323 -8.75 27.60 -6.74
N THR A 324 -9.74 27.95 -5.93
CA THR A 324 -10.49 29.18 -6.13
C THR A 324 -9.56 30.34 -5.79
N MET A 325 -8.96 30.95 -6.82
CA MET A 325 -8.33 32.25 -6.61
C MET A 325 -9.43 33.20 -6.09
N PRO A 326 -9.15 34.02 -5.06
CA PRO A 326 -10.05 35.11 -4.70
C PRO A 326 -10.31 35.91 -5.97
N LYS A 327 -11.59 36.16 -6.30
CA LYS A 327 -11.91 37.13 -7.34
C LYS A 327 -11.25 38.45 -6.91
N LEU A 328 -10.29 38.91 -7.70
CA LEU A 328 -9.61 40.20 -7.53
C LEU A 328 -10.62 41.35 -7.62
#